data_AF-A0A838EZC0-F1
#
_entry.id   AF-A0A838EZC0-F1
#
_cell.length_a   1.000
_cell.length_b   1.000
_cell.length_c   1.000
_cell.angle_alpha   90.00
_cell.angle_beta   90.00
_cell.angle_gamma   90.00
#
_symmetry.space_group_name_H-M   'P 1'
#
loop_
_entity.id
_entity.type
_entity.pdbx_description
1 polymer ?
#
loop_
_entity_poly.entity_id
_entity_poly.type
_entity_poly.pdbx_seq_one_letter_code
_entity_poly.pdbx_strand_id
1 'polypeptide(L)'
;TNLLRPYEQQQSVKKFLQSDLYTTDLSGLPLSAQSFLHLSRSFVYKVLGQFEESFDAAGKCWNIMNTADSDYSTRRPQEYLIGYIAYLAAALEAKSFVSSKKWLPLFKHWLDEKYSNNLITTSRYYALYLSHHYLLKKGKLKISLLQEVEDFYLLHKKLFDAIVKRVLEYLLAVSYFDRKDFSKAWTYCQLILNEKSTGPRKELYEAARLIYLLILFEMKKFVELSSQCETLNGFIRKKPKVEYLLEECFTRNFKKVSSEDLTRSQVKDVLNNLKKDLKKLSKEGNLCVKHLLHLYDFEGWVKMKLQDFA
;
A
#
# COMPACT_ATOMS: atom_id res chain seq x y z
N THR A 1 11.89 -17.11 10.30
CA THR A 1 10.61 -17.67 9.82
C THR A 1 10.53 -17.47 8.32
N ASN A 2 10.53 -18.56 7.54
CA ASN A 2 10.34 -18.49 6.08
C ASN A 2 8.93 -17.96 5.81
N LEU A 3 8.82 -16.67 5.52
CA LEU A 3 7.56 -16.05 5.17
C LEU A 3 7.12 -16.62 3.82
N LEU A 4 5.99 -17.33 3.83
CA LEU A 4 5.37 -17.91 2.64
C LEU A 4 5.22 -16.84 1.55
N ARG A 5 5.38 -17.21 0.28
CA ARG A 5 5.16 -16.30 -0.86
C ARG A 5 3.71 -15.81 -0.89
N PRO A 6 3.37 -14.68 -1.54
CA PRO A 6 1.99 -14.18 -1.61
C PRO A 6 0.97 -15.24 -2.03
N TYR A 7 1.32 -16.11 -2.97
CA TYR A 7 0.48 -17.25 -3.38
C TYR A 7 0.35 -18.35 -2.31
N GLU A 8 1.44 -18.72 -1.64
CA GLU A 8 1.43 -19.72 -0.57
C GLU A 8 0.70 -19.20 0.68
N GLN A 9 0.84 -17.90 1.00
CA GLN A 9 0.05 -17.22 2.02
C GLN A 9 -1.44 -17.29 1.70
N GLN A 10 -1.83 -17.01 0.45
CA GLN A 10 -3.23 -17.11 0.02
C GLN A 10 -3.79 -18.52 0.21
N GLN A 11 -3.03 -19.56 -0.14
CA GLN A 11 -3.49 -20.94 0.02
C GLN A 11 -3.64 -21.32 1.51
N SER A 12 -2.68 -20.91 2.35
CA SER A 12 -2.76 -21.12 3.80
C SER A 12 -3.95 -20.36 4.43
N VAL A 13 -4.21 -19.13 3.97
CA VAL A 13 -5.33 -18.32 4.43
C VAL A 13 -6.67 -18.91 3.98
N LYS A 14 -6.77 -19.41 2.74
CA LYS A 14 -7.97 -20.12 2.27
C LYS A 14 -8.26 -21.38 3.09
N LYS A 15 -7.23 -22.13 3.48
CA LYS A 15 -7.37 -23.27 4.41
C LYS A 15 -7.81 -22.81 5.80
N PHE A 16 -7.28 -21.69 6.31
CA PHE A 16 -7.70 -21.12 7.59
C PHE A 16 -9.18 -20.72 7.57
N LEU A 17 -9.68 -20.13 6.46
CA LEU A 17 -11.10 -19.81 6.29
C LEU A 17 -12.03 -21.03 6.36
N GLN A 18 -11.51 -22.22 6.07
CA GLN A 18 -12.24 -23.48 6.13
C GLN A 18 -12.15 -24.18 7.50
N SER A 19 -11.40 -23.60 8.44
CA SER A 19 -11.25 -24.18 9.78
C SER A 19 -12.45 -23.85 10.69
N ASP A 20 -12.72 -24.72 11.65
CA ASP A 20 -13.82 -24.56 12.61
C ASP A 20 -13.71 -23.28 13.43
N LEU A 21 -12.48 -22.81 13.70
CA LEU A 21 -12.20 -21.53 14.34
C LEU A 21 -12.81 -20.33 13.59
N TYR A 22 -12.94 -20.44 12.27
CA TYR A 22 -13.50 -19.37 11.44
C TYR A 22 -15.03 -19.40 11.42
N THR A 23 -15.65 -20.57 11.57
CA THR A 23 -17.10 -20.79 11.51
C THR A 23 -17.78 -20.82 12.88
N THR A 24 -17.00 -20.75 13.96
CA THR A 24 -17.49 -20.78 15.36
C THR A 24 -18.48 -19.64 15.63
N ASP A 25 -19.61 -19.99 16.26
CA ASP A 25 -20.55 -19.01 16.83
C ASP A 25 -19.88 -18.23 17.96
N LEU A 26 -19.91 -16.90 17.82
CA LEU A 26 -19.24 -15.99 18.75
C LEU A 26 -20.10 -15.63 19.97
N SER A 27 -21.40 -15.95 19.96
CA SER A 27 -22.38 -15.51 20.96
C SER A 27 -22.02 -15.89 22.40
N GLY A 28 -21.37 -17.03 22.60
CA GLY A 28 -20.93 -17.54 23.92
C GLY A 28 -19.54 -17.11 24.38
N LEU A 29 -18.80 -16.34 23.57
CA LEU A 29 -17.43 -15.94 23.89
C LEU A 29 -17.37 -14.59 24.63
N PRO A 30 -16.37 -14.36 25.50
CA PRO A 30 -16.12 -13.04 26.07
C PRO A 30 -15.91 -11.97 24.98
N LEU A 31 -16.35 -10.73 25.22
CA LEU A 31 -16.25 -9.63 24.25
C LEU A 31 -14.82 -9.42 23.72
N SER A 32 -13.80 -9.60 24.55
CA SER A 32 -12.39 -9.50 24.13
C SER A 32 -11.97 -10.62 23.16
N ALA A 33 -12.54 -11.82 23.29
CA ALA A 33 -12.28 -12.91 22.35
C ALA A 33 -13.01 -12.66 21.03
N GLN A 34 -14.25 -12.16 21.09
CA GLN A 34 -15.01 -11.76 19.90
C GLN A 34 -14.29 -10.65 19.12
N SER A 35 -13.79 -9.61 19.82
CA SER A 35 -13.06 -8.50 19.18
C SER A 35 -11.77 -8.99 18.51
N PHE A 36 -10.99 -9.85 19.18
CA PHE A 36 -9.78 -10.44 18.63
C PHE A 36 -10.04 -11.31 17.38
N LEU A 37 -11.12 -12.11 17.40
CA LEU A 37 -11.51 -12.92 16.24
C LEU A 37 -11.94 -12.04 15.06
N HIS A 38 -12.74 -10.99 15.30
CA HIS A 38 -13.10 -10.04 14.25
C HIS A 38 -11.90 -9.30 13.66
N LEU A 39 -10.95 -8.88 14.50
CA LEU A 39 -9.69 -8.30 14.05
C LEU A 39 -8.88 -9.29 13.18
N SER A 40 -8.80 -10.55 13.59
CA SER A 40 -8.12 -11.60 12.84
C SER A 40 -8.79 -11.85 11.48
N ARG A 41 -10.12 -11.89 11.45
CA ARG A 41 -10.93 -12.00 10.21
C ARG A 41 -10.63 -10.83 9.27
N SER A 42 -10.53 -9.61 9.78
CA SER A 42 -10.20 -8.43 8.99
C SER A 42 -8.84 -8.57 8.28
N PHE A 43 -7.81 -9.04 8.99
CA PHE A 43 -6.48 -9.29 8.39
C PHE A 43 -6.52 -10.38 7.33
N VAL A 44 -7.28 -11.45 7.56
CA VAL A 44 -7.45 -12.54 6.60
C VAL A 44 -8.09 -12.04 5.30
N TYR A 45 -9.21 -11.33 5.39
CA TYR A 45 -9.88 -10.77 4.21
C TYR A 45 -8.98 -9.79 3.45
N LYS A 46 -8.19 -8.98 4.18
CA LYS A 46 -7.20 -8.09 3.58
C LYS A 46 -6.14 -8.85 2.78
N VAL A 47 -5.60 -9.95 3.30
CA VAL A 47 -4.62 -10.79 2.56
C VAL A 47 -5.23 -11.39 1.30
N LEU A 48 -6.54 -11.58 1.27
CA LEU A 48 -7.30 -12.08 0.11
C LEU A 48 -7.75 -10.97 -0.86
N GLY A 49 -7.45 -9.69 -0.56
CA GLY A 49 -7.91 -8.54 -1.33
C GLY A 49 -9.41 -8.28 -1.24
N GLN A 50 -10.07 -8.86 -0.22
CA GLN A 50 -11.47 -8.69 0.12
C GLN A 50 -11.61 -7.49 1.06
N PHE A 51 -11.39 -6.29 0.52
CA PHE A 51 -11.26 -5.07 1.33
C PHE A 51 -12.58 -4.65 2.00
N GLU A 52 -13.72 -4.89 1.36
CA GLU A 52 -15.04 -4.58 1.93
C GLU A 52 -15.34 -5.50 3.12
N GLU A 53 -15.13 -6.81 2.97
CA GLU A 53 -15.30 -7.78 4.06
C GLU A 53 -14.29 -7.56 5.18
N SER A 54 -13.06 -7.12 4.84
CA SER A 54 -12.06 -6.70 5.81
C SER A 54 -12.53 -5.51 6.65
N PHE A 55 -13.16 -4.53 6.00
CA PHE A 55 -13.72 -3.36 6.66
C PHE A 55 -14.91 -3.71 7.55
N ASP A 56 -15.83 -4.55 7.08
CA ASP A 56 -16.97 -5.03 7.87
C ASP A 56 -16.51 -5.78 9.13
N ALA A 57 -15.52 -6.67 8.99
CA ALA A 57 -14.94 -7.39 10.12
C ALA A 57 -14.25 -6.43 11.12
N ALA A 58 -13.49 -5.45 10.62
CA ALA A 58 -12.88 -4.44 11.49
C ALA A 58 -13.92 -3.54 12.18
N GLY A 59 -15.02 -3.23 11.50
CA GLY A 59 -16.15 -2.48 12.05
C GLY A 59 -16.83 -3.21 13.21
N LYS A 60 -17.01 -4.53 13.10
CA LYS A 60 -17.52 -5.35 14.22
C LYS A 60 -16.59 -5.31 15.43
N CYS A 61 -15.28 -5.45 15.21
CA CYS A 61 -14.27 -5.29 16.26
C CYS A 61 -14.36 -3.90 16.93
N TRP A 62 -14.41 -2.85 16.10
CA TRP A 62 -14.52 -1.46 16.56
C TRP A 62 -15.79 -1.20 17.38
N ASN A 63 -16.94 -1.73 16.95
CA ASN A 63 -18.20 -1.59 17.66
C ASN A 63 -18.18 -2.27 19.02
N ILE A 64 -17.55 -3.45 19.15
CA ILE A 64 -17.36 -4.10 20.45
C ILE A 64 -16.56 -3.18 21.39
N MET A 65 -15.44 -2.64 20.88
CA MET A 65 -14.52 -1.82 21.67
C MET A 65 -15.08 -0.44 22.09
N ASN A 66 -16.07 0.11 21.37
CA ASN A 66 -16.59 1.47 21.66
C ASN A 66 -18.00 1.51 22.23
N THR A 67 -18.82 0.51 21.94
CA THR A 67 -20.25 0.54 22.26
C THR A 67 -20.63 -0.54 23.25
N ALA A 68 -20.07 -1.74 23.12
CA ALA A 68 -20.41 -2.86 24.01
C ALA A 68 -19.63 -2.82 25.34
N ASP A 69 -18.52 -2.08 25.40
CA ASP A 69 -17.63 -2.02 26.56
C ASP A 69 -17.04 -0.61 26.70
N SER A 70 -17.74 0.28 27.42
CA SER A 70 -17.38 1.70 27.55
C SER A 70 -16.01 1.94 28.20
N ASP A 71 -15.52 0.99 28.98
CA ASP A 71 -14.24 1.10 29.70
C ASP A 71 -13.09 0.37 28.98
N TYR A 72 -13.32 -0.18 27.78
CA TYR A 72 -12.33 -0.96 27.04
C TYR A 72 -11.03 -0.18 26.81
N SER A 73 -11.13 1.10 26.41
CA SER A 73 -9.96 1.94 26.15
C SER A 73 -9.08 2.16 27.38
N THR A 74 -9.68 2.14 28.57
CA THR A 74 -8.97 2.34 29.84
C THR A 74 -8.35 1.03 30.33
N ARG A 75 -9.10 -0.07 30.27
CA ARG A 75 -8.62 -1.39 30.73
C ARG A 75 -7.61 -2.02 29.77
N ARG A 76 -7.76 -1.80 28.47
CA ARG A 76 -6.96 -2.43 27.40
C ARG A 76 -6.52 -1.43 26.32
N PRO A 77 -5.76 -0.39 26.68
CA PRO A 77 -5.41 0.72 25.78
C PRO A 77 -4.65 0.27 24.53
N GLN A 78 -3.77 -0.73 24.64
CA GLN A 78 -2.99 -1.22 23.50
C GLN A 78 -3.85 -1.97 22.48
N GLU A 79 -4.73 -2.86 22.94
CA GLU A 79 -5.66 -3.60 22.07
C GLU A 79 -6.63 -2.66 21.39
N TYR A 80 -7.16 -1.70 22.15
CA TYR A 80 -8.04 -0.65 21.65
C TYR A 80 -7.39 0.12 20.50
N LEU A 81 -6.13 0.53 20.70
CA LEU A 81 -5.36 1.24 19.69
C LEU A 81 -5.09 0.39 18.44
N ILE A 82 -4.76 -0.89 18.61
CA ILE A 82 -4.58 -1.82 17.48
C ILE A 82 -5.87 -1.96 16.68
N GLY A 83 -7.01 -2.16 17.37
CA GLY A 83 -8.33 -2.24 16.75
C GLY A 83 -8.69 -0.97 15.99
N TYR A 84 -8.40 0.19 16.58
CA TYR A 84 -8.58 1.50 15.95
C TYR A 84 -7.80 1.64 14.64
N ILE A 85 -6.49 1.35 14.69
CA ILE A 85 -5.59 1.43 13.54
C ILE A 85 -6.04 0.46 12.44
N ALA A 86 -6.43 -0.75 12.82
CA ALA A 86 -6.92 -1.76 11.88
C ALA A 86 -8.24 -1.31 11.21
N TYR A 87 -9.17 -0.75 11.99
CA TYR A 87 -10.42 -0.19 11.47
C TYR A 87 -10.17 0.95 10.47
N LEU A 88 -9.29 1.90 10.81
CA LEU A 88 -8.91 2.97 9.89
C LEU A 88 -8.25 2.45 8.62
N ALA A 89 -7.32 1.50 8.75
CA ALA A 89 -6.65 0.90 7.60
C ALA A 89 -7.65 0.23 6.66
N ALA A 90 -8.54 -0.61 7.21
CA ALA A 90 -9.56 -1.30 6.44
C ALA A 90 -10.55 -0.32 5.79
N ALA A 91 -10.94 0.76 6.50
CA ALA A 91 -11.79 1.81 5.94
C ALA A 91 -11.15 2.50 4.73
N LEU A 92 -9.84 2.77 4.78
CA LEU A 92 -9.10 3.37 3.66
C LEU A 92 -9.02 2.41 2.47
N GLU A 93 -8.72 1.13 2.73
CA GLU A 93 -8.59 0.09 1.70
C GLU A 93 -9.94 -0.20 1.03
N ALA A 94 -11.04 -0.21 1.79
CA ALA A 94 -12.40 -0.29 1.26
C ALA A 94 -12.89 1.02 0.61
N LYS A 95 -12.06 2.08 0.56
CA LYS A 95 -12.42 3.42 0.06
C LYS A 95 -13.63 4.03 0.77
N SER A 96 -13.88 3.62 2.01
CA SER A 96 -14.90 4.18 2.91
C SER A 96 -14.38 5.46 3.58
N PHE A 97 -14.33 6.53 2.79
CA PHE A 97 -13.67 7.78 3.20
C PHE A 97 -14.45 8.59 4.23
N VAL A 98 -15.75 8.38 4.36
CA VAL A 98 -16.59 9.02 5.39
C VAL A 98 -16.08 8.66 6.79
N SER A 99 -15.78 7.37 7.00
CA SER A 99 -15.22 6.89 8.26
C SER A 99 -13.82 7.47 8.51
N SER A 100 -12.90 7.38 7.56
CA SER A 100 -11.54 7.88 7.79
C SER A 100 -11.48 9.40 8.03
N LYS A 101 -12.33 10.20 7.37
CA LYS A 101 -12.42 11.65 7.59
C LYS A 101 -12.90 12.01 9.01
N LYS A 102 -13.82 11.22 9.57
CA LYS A 102 -14.31 11.40 10.94
C LYS A 102 -13.25 11.01 11.97
N TRP A 103 -12.60 9.88 11.76
CA TRP A 103 -11.82 9.22 12.80
C TRP A 103 -10.34 9.64 12.82
N LEU A 104 -9.70 9.96 11.69
CA LEU A 104 -8.29 10.38 11.68
C LEU A 104 -7.97 11.60 12.57
N PRO A 105 -8.79 12.68 12.59
CA PRO A 105 -8.53 13.82 13.49
C PRO A 105 -8.64 13.44 14.97
N LEU A 106 -9.61 12.59 15.32
CA LEU A 106 -9.77 12.08 16.69
C LEU A 106 -8.56 11.23 17.09
N PHE A 107 -8.03 10.44 16.17
CA PHE A 107 -6.83 9.66 16.43
C PHE A 107 -5.62 10.54 16.70
N LYS A 108 -5.44 11.62 15.92
CA LYS A 108 -4.36 12.60 16.16
C LYS A 108 -4.49 13.24 17.53
N HIS A 109 -5.70 13.64 17.92
CA HIS A 109 -5.94 14.22 19.23
C HIS A 109 -5.57 13.26 20.36
N TRP A 110 -5.99 11.99 20.30
CA TRP A 110 -5.59 10.99 21.29
C TRP A 110 -4.09 10.71 21.29
N LEU A 111 -3.47 10.70 20.11
CA LEU A 111 -2.02 10.57 20.00
C LEU A 111 -1.33 11.69 20.79
N ASP A 112 -1.76 12.93 20.60
CA ASP A 112 -1.14 14.10 21.21
C ASP A 112 -1.36 14.15 22.73
N GLU A 113 -2.54 13.79 23.21
CA GLU A 113 -2.87 13.85 24.64
C GLU A 113 -2.32 12.67 25.45
N LYS A 114 -2.41 11.44 24.91
CA LYS A 114 -2.19 10.22 25.69
C LYS A 114 -0.98 9.41 25.25
N TYR A 115 -0.51 9.58 24.01
CA TYR A 115 0.49 8.71 23.40
C TYR A 115 1.60 9.48 22.67
N SER A 116 1.87 10.73 23.06
CA SER A 116 2.78 11.63 22.36
C SER A 116 4.20 11.06 22.21
N ASN A 117 4.63 10.24 23.17
CA ASN A 117 5.94 9.57 23.17
C ASN A 117 5.93 8.16 22.53
N ASN A 118 4.78 7.66 22.06
CA ASN A 118 4.67 6.31 21.51
C ASN A 118 4.99 6.31 20.01
N LEU A 119 6.28 6.18 19.68
CA LEU A 119 6.79 6.19 18.31
C LEU A 119 6.11 5.18 17.37
N ILE A 120 5.77 3.99 17.86
CA ILE A 120 5.09 2.94 17.07
C ILE A 120 3.69 3.42 16.67
N THR A 121 3.00 4.08 17.58
CA THR A 121 1.65 4.59 17.31
C THR A 121 1.70 5.80 16.38
N THR A 122 2.61 6.72 16.63
CA THR A 122 2.80 7.93 15.82
C THR A 122 3.16 7.59 14.38
N SER A 123 4.08 6.64 14.18
CA SER A 123 4.45 6.19 12.84
C SER A 123 3.30 5.52 12.09
N ARG A 124 2.47 4.71 12.77
CA ARG A 124 1.26 4.12 12.18
C ARG A 124 0.20 5.18 11.86
N TYR A 125 0.03 6.19 12.71
CA TYR A 125 -0.82 7.34 12.42
C TYR A 125 -0.37 8.03 11.14
N TYR A 126 0.91 8.37 11.01
CA TYR A 126 1.41 9.05 9.79
C TYR A 126 1.27 8.19 8.54
N ALA A 127 1.48 6.87 8.63
CA ALA A 127 1.23 5.96 7.52
C ALA A 127 -0.24 6.00 7.07
N LEU A 128 -1.19 5.93 8.02
CA LEU A 128 -2.63 6.04 7.73
C LEU A 128 -2.99 7.40 7.16
N TYR A 129 -2.42 8.46 7.72
CA TYR A 129 -2.73 9.83 7.33
C TYR A 129 -2.22 10.14 5.91
N LEU A 130 -0.99 9.77 5.57
CA LEU A 130 -0.48 9.85 4.20
C LEU A 130 -1.32 9.00 3.24
N SER A 131 -1.65 7.75 3.60
CA SER A 131 -2.49 6.87 2.78
C SER A 131 -3.87 7.49 2.50
N HIS A 132 -4.48 8.10 3.51
CA HIS A 132 -5.76 8.80 3.38
C HIS A 132 -5.68 9.95 2.37
N HIS A 133 -4.69 10.83 2.49
CA HIS A 133 -4.54 11.93 1.54
C HIS A 133 -4.17 11.45 0.14
N TYR A 134 -3.34 10.41 0.02
CA TYR A 134 -3.03 9.79 -1.26
C TYR A 134 -4.32 9.32 -1.96
N LEU A 135 -5.12 8.50 -1.27
CA LEU A 135 -6.34 7.91 -1.83
C LEU A 135 -7.43 8.94 -2.13
N LEU A 136 -7.59 9.97 -1.29
CA LEU A 136 -8.66 10.98 -1.46
C LEU A 136 -8.28 12.15 -2.35
N LYS A 137 -7.04 12.63 -2.24
CA LYS A 137 -6.69 13.97 -2.71
C LYS A 137 -5.79 13.99 -3.93
N LYS A 138 -5.38 12.83 -4.47
CA LYS A 138 -4.66 12.66 -5.76
C LYS A 138 -3.83 13.89 -6.15
N GLY A 139 -2.66 14.05 -5.52
CA GLY A 139 -1.74 15.17 -5.79
C GLY A 139 -1.99 16.48 -5.03
N LYS A 140 -3.06 16.61 -4.24
CA LYS A 140 -3.31 17.81 -3.40
C LYS A 140 -2.86 17.66 -1.93
N LEU A 141 -1.87 16.80 -1.68
CA LEU A 141 -1.24 16.70 -0.36
C LEU A 141 -0.56 18.03 -0.02
N LYS A 142 -0.84 18.59 1.16
CA LYS A 142 -0.17 19.82 1.64
C LYS A 142 1.33 19.55 1.81
N ILE A 143 2.18 20.43 1.28
CA ILE A 143 3.65 20.31 1.40
C ILE A 143 4.07 20.23 2.86
N SER A 144 3.49 21.08 3.70
CA SER A 144 3.81 21.14 5.13
C SER A 144 3.60 19.79 5.83
N LEU A 145 2.55 19.06 5.45
CA LEU A 145 2.28 17.74 5.99
C LEU A 145 3.31 16.71 5.52
N LEU A 146 3.68 16.75 4.24
CA LEU A 146 4.68 15.82 3.72
C LEU A 146 6.04 16.05 4.40
N GLN A 147 6.41 17.31 4.65
CA GLN A 147 7.60 17.68 5.41
C GLN A 147 7.51 17.22 6.87
N GLU A 148 6.40 17.46 7.56
CA GLU A 148 6.19 16.98 8.94
C GLU A 148 6.43 15.47 9.08
N VAL A 149 5.89 14.67 8.14
CA VAL A 149 6.08 13.21 8.15
C VAL A 149 7.51 12.82 7.78
N GLU A 150 8.11 13.49 6.80
CA GLU A 150 9.51 13.27 6.42
C GLU A 150 10.47 13.57 7.57
N ASP A 151 10.30 14.70 8.25
CA ASP A 151 11.13 15.10 9.39
C ASP A 151 11.03 14.09 10.54
N PHE A 152 9.81 13.68 10.88
CA PHE A 152 9.58 12.61 11.85
C PHE A 152 10.24 11.29 11.44
N TYR A 153 10.11 10.90 10.17
CA TYR A 153 10.76 9.70 9.65
C TYR A 153 12.28 9.81 9.74
N LEU A 154 12.89 10.91 9.30
CA LEU A 154 14.33 11.09 9.30
C LEU A 154 14.90 11.08 10.73
N LEU A 155 14.18 11.68 11.68
CA LEU A 155 14.56 11.72 13.09
C LEU A 155 14.51 10.33 13.76
N HIS A 156 13.51 9.50 13.42
CA HIS A 156 13.22 8.27 14.16
C HIS A 156 13.40 6.96 13.38
N LYS A 157 13.74 6.97 12.08
CA LYS A 157 13.80 5.77 11.22
C LYS A 157 14.64 4.60 11.73
N LYS A 158 15.62 4.86 12.60
CA LYS A 158 16.46 3.82 13.23
C LYS A 158 15.72 3.01 14.30
N LEU A 159 14.62 3.56 14.85
CA LEU A 159 13.82 2.96 15.91
C LEU A 159 12.57 2.25 15.37
N PHE A 160 12.26 2.41 14.09
CA PHE A 160 11.10 1.77 13.48
C PHE A 160 11.38 0.30 13.19
N ASP A 161 10.35 -0.52 13.34
CA ASP A 161 10.37 -1.86 12.78
C ASP A 161 10.42 -1.79 11.24
N ALA A 162 10.93 -2.85 10.62
CA ALA A 162 11.15 -2.90 9.18
C ALA A 162 9.85 -2.73 8.36
N ILE A 163 8.69 -3.15 8.89
CA ILE A 163 7.41 -3.07 8.19
C ILE A 163 6.96 -1.61 8.11
N VAL A 164 6.92 -0.93 9.27
CA VAL A 164 6.48 0.46 9.35
C VAL A 164 7.42 1.36 8.57
N LYS A 165 8.74 1.17 8.73
CA LYS A 165 9.76 1.90 7.98
C LYS A 165 9.50 1.84 6.47
N ARG A 166 9.27 0.63 5.94
CA ARG A 166 9.06 0.41 4.51
C ARG A 166 7.73 0.98 3.99
N VAL A 167 6.68 0.92 4.80
CA VAL A 167 5.40 1.57 4.48
C VAL A 167 5.58 3.08 4.37
N LEU A 168 6.27 3.71 5.33
CA LEU A 168 6.51 5.16 5.29
C LEU A 168 7.39 5.56 4.11
N GLU A 169 8.48 4.83 3.84
CA GLU A 169 9.34 5.09 2.67
C GLU A 169 8.56 5.01 1.36
N TYR A 170 7.70 4.00 1.23
CA TYR A 170 6.85 3.86 0.04
C TYR A 170 5.86 5.02 -0.09
N LEU A 171 5.18 5.38 1.01
CA LEU A 171 4.23 6.49 1.03
C LEU A 171 4.90 7.83 0.73
N LEU A 172 6.11 8.07 1.23
CA LEU A 172 6.91 9.24 0.91
C LEU A 172 7.31 9.24 -0.58
N ALA A 173 7.74 8.10 -1.12
CA ALA A 173 8.08 7.97 -2.54
C ALA A 173 6.91 8.35 -3.45
N VAL A 174 5.72 7.76 -3.24
CA VAL A 174 4.53 8.06 -4.06
C VAL A 174 4.01 9.49 -3.83
N SER A 175 4.09 9.99 -2.60
CA SER A 175 3.66 11.36 -2.29
C SER A 175 4.54 12.40 -2.98
N TYR A 176 5.86 12.19 -3.01
CA TYR A 176 6.78 13.06 -3.75
C TYR A 176 6.62 12.90 -5.27
N PHE A 177 6.38 11.67 -5.75
CA PHE A 177 6.11 11.40 -7.16
C PHE A 177 4.88 12.16 -7.67
N ASP A 178 3.75 12.07 -6.97
CA ASP A 178 2.50 12.77 -7.31
C ASP A 178 2.67 14.30 -7.34
N ARG A 179 3.61 14.81 -6.54
CA ARG A 179 3.97 16.22 -6.48
C ARG A 179 5.02 16.64 -7.50
N LYS A 180 5.44 15.73 -8.38
CA LYS A 180 6.50 15.92 -9.39
C LYS A 180 7.88 16.24 -8.81
N ASP A 181 8.11 15.97 -7.52
CA ASP A 181 9.44 16.00 -6.92
C ASP A 181 10.12 14.65 -7.13
N PHE A 182 10.53 14.42 -8.38
CA PHE A 182 11.08 13.14 -8.80
C PHE A 182 12.42 12.83 -8.13
N SER A 183 13.17 13.83 -7.67
CA SER A 183 14.44 13.64 -6.96
C SER A 183 14.22 13.03 -5.57
N LYS A 184 13.27 13.57 -4.80
CA LYS A 184 12.91 12.97 -3.50
C LYS A 184 12.22 11.63 -3.68
N ALA A 185 11.29 11.51 -4.64
CA ALA A 185 10.64 10.24 -4.95
C ALA A 185 11.67 9.14 -5.28
N TRP A 186 12.67 9.47 -6.11
CA TRP A 186 13.78 8.59 -6.45
C TRP A 186 14.56 8.16 -5.21
N THR A 187 14.90 9.10 -4.32
CA THR A 187 15.63 8.82 -3.08
C THR A 187 14.90 7.79 -2.22
N TYR A 188 13.59 7.96 -2.01
CA TYR A 188 12.81 7.01 -1.21
C TYR A 188 12.62 5.66 -1.90
N CYS A 189 12.43 5.62 -3.22
CA CYS A 189 12.44 4.37 -3.98
C CYS A 189 13.77 3.62 -3.80
N GLN A 190 14.90 4.33 -3.85
CA GLN A 190 16.22 3.71 -3.68
C GLN A 190 16.43 3.16 -2.27
N LEU A 191 15.90 3.81 -1.23
CA LEU A 191 15.94 3.25 0.13
C LEU A 191 15.28 1.87 0.20
N ILE A 192 14.14 1.69 -0.46
CA ILE A 192 13.43 0.41 -0.52
C ILE A 192 14.18 -0.60 -1.40
N LEU A 193 14.65 -0.17 -2.58
CA LEU A 193 15.23 -1.06 -3.59
C LEU A 193 16.62 -1.57 -3.22
N ASN A 194 17.37 -0.83 -2.39
CA ASN A 194 18.73 -1.18 -1.95
C ASN A 194 18.75 -2.01 -0.66
N GLU A 195 17.60 -2.32 -0.05
CA GLU A 195 17.56 -3.21 1.11
C GLU A 195 17.93 -4.65 0.71
N LYS A 196 18.86 -5.25 1.48
CA LYS A 196 19.42 -6.59 1.21
C LYS A 196 18.38 -7.71 1.19
N SER A 197 17.25 -7.52 1.87
CA SER A 197 16.15 -8.48 1.94
C SER A 197 14.84 -7.78 1.63
N THR A 198 14.08 -8.34 0.69
CA THR A 198 12.71 -7.90 0.41
C THR A 198 11.80 -8.06 1.62
N GLY A 199 12.15 -8.92 2.58
CA GLY A 199 11.55 -8.99 3.90
C GLY A 199 10.02 -9.13 3.91
N PRO A 200 9.35 -8.74 5.02
CA PRO A 200 7.91 -8.56 5.03
C PRO A 200 7.50 -7.39 4.12
N ARG A 201 6.30 -7.46 3.53
CA ARG A 201 5.80 -6.46 2.56
C ARG A 201 6.54 -6.43 1.22
N LYS A 202 6.85 -7.60 0.65
CA LYS A 202 7.47 -7.74 -0.68
C LYS A 202 6.73 -6.96 -1.77
N GLU A 203 5.41 -6.85 -1.66
CA GLU A 203 4.57 -6.08 -2.57
C GLU A 203 4.93 -4.58 -2.60
N LEU A 204 5.44 -4.01 -1.50
CA LEU A 204 5.92 -2.61 -1.48
C LEU A 204 7.23 -2.46 -2.26
N TYR A 205 8.10 -3.47 -2.22
CA TYR A 205 9.33 -3.48 -3.00
C TYR A 205 9.02 -3.61 -4.50
N GLU A 206 8.08 -4.47 -4.87
CA GLU A 206 7.58 -4.61 -6.25
C GLU A 206 6.92 -3.31 -6.74
N ALA A 207 6.05 -2.70 -5.92
CA ALA A 207 5.43 -1.42 -6.24
C ALA A 207 6.48 -0.30 -6.37
N ALA A 208 7.45 -0.21 -5.47
CA ALA A 208 8.54 0.78 -5.54
C ALA A 208 9.36 0.63 -6.82
N ARG A 209 9.57 -0.60 -7.31
CA ARG A 209 10.24 -0.85 -8.59
C ARG A 209 9.44 -0.31 -9.78
N LEU A 210 8.12 -0.46 -9.76
CA LEU A 210 7.26 0.11 -10.80
C LEU A 210 7.27 1.64 -10.77
N ILE A 211 7.15 2.24 -9.58
CA ILE A 211 7.27 3.70 -9.40
C ILE A 211 8.64 4.20 -9.87
N TYR A 212 9.70 3.44 -9.61
CA TYR A 212 11.04 3.77 -10.09
C TYR A 212 11.13 3.86 -11.61
N LEU A 213 10.48 2.92 -12.34
CA LEU A 213 10.40 3.01 -13.80
C LEU A 213 9.61 4.25 -14.26
N LEU A 214 8.51 4.59 -13.57
CA LEU A 214 7.76 5.82 -13.85
C LEU A 214 8.64 7.06 -13.64
N ILE A 215 9.41 7.12 -12.56
CA ILE A 215 10.33 8.22 -12.26
C ILE A 215 11.34 8.39 -13.39
N LEU A 216 11.98 7.31 -13.85
CA LEU A 216 12.94 7.38 -14.95
C LEU A 216 12.30 7.90 -16.24
N PHE A 217 11.08 7.44 -16.55
CA PHE A 217 10.30 7.95 -17.67
C PHE A 217 10.03 9.46 -17.53
N GLU A 218 9.56 9.91 -16.37
CA GLU A 218 9.25 11.33 -16.12
C GLU A 218 10.48 12.24 -16.18
N MET A 219 11.63 11.72 -15.73
CA MET A 219 12.92 12.42 -15.81
C MET A 219 13.57 12.33 -17.20
N LYS A 220 12.93 11.67 -18.17
CA LYS A 220 13.47 11.40 -19.52
C LYS A 220 14.81 10.67 -19.51
N LYS A 221 15.05 9.83 -18.49
CA LYS A 221 16.23 8.97 -18.34
C LYS A 221 16.02 7.65 -19.08
N PHE A 222 15.90 7.72 -20.40
CA PHE A 222 15.47 6.59 -21.23
C PHE A 222 16.51 5.46 -21.33
N VAL A 223 17.80 5.80 -21.31
CA VAL A 223 18.90 4.82 -21.29
C VAL A 223 18.83 3.99 -20.01
N GLU A 224 18.73 4.66 -18.85
CA GLU A 224 18.58 3.99 -17.57
C GLU A 224 17.27 3.22 -17.48
N LEU A 225 16.17 3.76 -18.01
CA LEU A 225 14.89 3.06 -18.10
C LEU A 225 15.03 1.74 -18.89
N SER A 226 15.75 1.76 -20.01
CA SER A 226 16.05 0.56 -20.82
C SER A 226 16.75 -0.50 -19.99
N SER A 227 17.86 -0.10 -19.36
CA SER A 227 18.73 -0.96 -18.57
C SER A 227 17.97 -1.60 -17.40
N GLN A 228 17.12 -0.81 -16.73
CA GLN A 228 16.27 -1.30 -15.65
C GLN A 228 15.20 -2.28 -16.15
N CYS A 229 14.59 -2.01 -17.31
CA CYS A 229 13.64 -2.94 -17.93
C CYS A 229 14.29 -4.26 -18.34
N GLU A 230 15.55 -4.25 -18.80
CA GLU A 230 16.30 -5.47 -19.12
C GLU A 230 16.61 -6.30 -17.87
N THR A 231 17.12 -5.65 -16.84
CA THR A 231 17.41 -6.28 -15.54
C THR A 231 16.15 -6.92 -14.96
N LEU A 232 15.04 -6.18 -14.95
CA LEU A 232 13.76 -6.67 -14.45
C LEU A 232 13.23 -7.84 -15.29
N ASN A 233 13.33 -7.78 -16.61
CA ASN A 233 12.94 -8.91 -17.47
C ASN A 233 13.79 -10.16 -17.23
N GLY A 234 15.11 -10.00 -17.04
CA GLY A 234 16.00 -11.11 -16.69
C GLY A 234 15.60 -11.77 -15.37
N PHE A 235 15.18 -10.98 -14.39
CA PHE A 235 14.64 -11.46 -13.13
C PHE A 235 13.30 -12.20 -13.31
N ILE A 236 12.34 -11.60 -14.02
CA ILE A 236 10.99 -12.17 -14.24
C ILE A 236 11.06 -13.53 -14.93
N ARG A 237 11.93 -13.67 -15.95
CA ARG A 237 12.11 -14.94 -16.69
C ARG A 237 12.50 -16.13 -15.81
N LYS A 238 13.13 -15.88 -14.65
CA LYS A 238 13.57 -16.90 -13.69
C LYS A 238 12.52 -17.20 -12.61
N LYS A 239 11.35 -16.56 -12.68
CA LYS A 239 10.29 -16.65 -11.65
C LYS A 239 8.98 -17.17 -12.25
N PRO A 240 8.04 -17.67 -11.41
CA PRO A 240 6.72 -18.05 -11.88
C PRO A 240 6.03 -16.85 -12.54
N LYS A 241 5.70 -16.96 -13.84
CA LYS A 241 5.13 -15.86 -14.63
C LYS A 241 3.88 -15.24 -14.00
N VAL A 242 3.08 -16.07 -13.32
CA VAL A 242 1.87 -15.63 -12.66
C VAL A 242 2.13 -14.53 -11.62
N GLU A 243 3.29 -14.48 -10.97
CA GLU A 243 3.52 -13.50 -9.89
C GLU A 243 3.88 -12.08 -10.38
N TYR A 244 4.32 -11.91 -11.63
CA TYR A 244 4.95 -10.66 -12.12
C TYR A 244 4.28 -10.09 -13.38
N LEU A 245 2.97 -10.33 -13.53
CA LEU A 245 2.21 -9.90 -14.72
C LEU A 245 2.22 -8.38 -14.91
N LEU A 246 2.20 -7.61 -13.81
CA LEU A 246 2.20 -6.15 -13.88
C LEU A 246 3.59 -5.64 -14.30
N GLU A 247 4.65 -6.17 -13.73
CA GLU A 247 6.02 -5.84 -14.11
C GLU A 247 6.31 -6.20 -15.56
N GLU A 248 5.86 -7.36 -16.04
CA GLU A 248 5.99 -7.75 -17.46
C GLU A 248 5.24 -6.77 -18.38
N CYS A 249 4.05 -6.32 -17.97
CA CYS A 249 3.31 -5.29 -18.68
C CYS A 249 4.10 -3.97 -18.80
N PHE A 250 4.70 -3.51 -17.70
CA PHE A 250 5.52 -2.30 -17.68
C PHE A 250 6.78 -2.45 -18.54
N THR A 251 7.57 -3.50 -18.33
CA THR A 251 8.84 -3.67 -19.06
C THR A 251 8.63 -3.88 -20.55
N ARG A 252 7.57 -4.58 -20.97
CA ARG A 252 7.23 -4.79 -22.38
C ARG A 252 6.90 -3.48 -23.08
N ASN A 253 6.18 -2.58 -22.41
CA ASN A 253 5.81 -1.29 -22.98
C ASN A 253 6.98 -0.30 -22.91
N PHE A 254 7.66 -0.16 -21.76
CA PHE A 254 8.75 0.80 -21.58
C PHE A 254 10.02 0.47 -22.36
N LYS A 255 10.29 -0.80 -22.70
CA LYS A 255 11.34 -1.15 -23.66
C LYS A 255 11.15 -0.52 -25.04
N LYS A 256 9.91 -0.23 -25.43
CA LYS A 256 9.62 0.47 -26.69
C LYS A 256 9.83 1.97 -26.57
N VAL A 257 9.92 2.50 -25.35
CA VAL A 257 10.14 3.93 -25.08
C VAL A 257 11.62 4.28 -24.89
N SER A 258 12.48 3.27 -24.73
CA SER A 258 13.85 3.48 -24.35
C SER A 258 14.84 3.70 -25.51
N SER A 259 14.35 3.82 -26.74
CA SER A 259 15.15 4.26 -27.89
C SER A 259 15.18 5.80 -27.97
N GLU A 260 16.35 6.38 -28.18
CA GLU A 260 16.61 7.83 -28.08
C GLU A 260 15.82 8.70 -29.09
N ASP A 261 15.26 8.10 -30.16
CA ASP A 261 14.64 8.81 -31.29
C ASP A 261 13.11 8.69 -31.40
N LEU A 262 12.40 8.50 -30.29
CA LEU A 262 10.95 8.33 -30.39
C LEU A 262 10.22 9.64 -30.63
N THR A 263 9.40 9.62 -31.67
CA THR A 263 8.42 10.67 -31.93
C THR A 263 7.36 10.72 -30.82
N ARG A 264 6.77 11.90 -30.65
CA ARG A 264 5.63 12.13 -29.76
C ARG A 264 4.48 11.13 -30.00
N SER A 265 4.26 10.74 -31.27
CA SER A 265 3.25 9.75 -31.65
C SER A 265 3.59 8.34 -31.14
N GLN A 266 4.84 7.90 -31.28
CA GLN A 266 5.24 6.58 -30.81
C GLN A 266 5.14 6.44 -29.29
N VAL A 267 5.50 7.49 -28.53
CA VAL A 267 5.30 7.50 -27.07
C VAL A 267 3.82 7.40 -26.72
N LYS A 268 2.95 8.13 -27.43
CA LYS A 268 1.50 8.06 -27.25
C LYS A 268 0.95 6.66 -27.53
N ASP A 269 1.43 5.98 -28.56
CA ASP A 269 1.03 4.60 -28.88
C ASP A 269 1.44 3.61 -27.80
N VAL A 270 2.65 3.76 -27.24
CA VAL A 270 3.09 2.93 -26.11
C VAL A 270 2.20 3.17 -24.88
N LEU A 271 1.90 4.42 -24.54
CA LEU A 271 1.02 4.74 -23.42
C LEU A 271 -0.41 4.21 -23.64
N ASN A 272 -0.93 4.25 -24.87
CA ASN A 272 -2.22 3.66 -25.22
C ASN A 272 -2.22 2.13 -25.04
N ASN A 273 -1.14 1.46 -25.41
CA ASN A 273 -0.98 0.01 -25.20
C ASN A 273 -0.89 -0.32 -23.71
N LEU A 274 -0.08 0.42 -22.96
CA LEU A 274 0.01 0.28 -21.50
C LEU A 274 -1.36 0.47 -20.83
N LYS A 275 -2.14 1.48 -21.25
CA LYS A 275 -3.52 1.69 -20.76
C LYS A 275 -4.43 0.50 -21.03
N LYS A 276 -4.35 -0.11 -22.21
CA LYS A 276 -5.14 -1.31 -22.56
C LYS A 276 -4.73 -2.50 -21.70
N ASP A 277 -3.43 -2.72 -21.54
CA ASP A 277 -2.89 -3.81 -20.74
C ASP A 277 -3.26 -3.66 -19.25
N LEU A 278 -3.12 -2.47 -18.68
CA LEU A 278 -3.51 -2.18 -17.30
C LEU A 278 -5.01 -2.42 -17.07
N LYS A 279 -5.87 -2.00 -18.00
CA LYS A 279 -7.32 -2.27 -17.94
C LYS A 279 -7.65 -3.76 -18.00
N LYS A 280 -6.88 -4.55 -18.75
CA LYS A 280 -7.04 -6.00 -18.79
C LYS A 280 -6.61 -6.61 -17.45
N LEU A 281 -5.45 -6.21 -16.95
CA LEU A 281 -4.91 -6.67 -15.68
C LEU A 281 -5.77 -6.26 -14.47
N SER A 282 -6.43 -5.10 -14.49
CA SER A 282 -7.33 -4.71 -13.41
C SER A 282 -8.59 -5.58 -13.33
N LYS A 283 -9.03 -6.16 -14.45
CA LYS A 283 -10.18 -7.08 -14.51
C LYS A 283 -9.80 -8.54 -14.27
N GLU A 284 -8.76 -9.01 -14.95
CA GLU A 284 -8.38 -10.42 -15.06
C GLU A 284 -7.13 -10.78 -14.24
N GLY A 285 -6.46 -9.79 -13.67
CA GLY A 285 -5.25 -10.00 -12.89
C GLY A 285 -5.51 -10.83 -11.64
N ASN A 286 -4.50 -11.61 -11.27
CA ASN A 286 -4.51 -12.31 -9.99
C ASN A 286 -4.36 -11.34 -8.81
N LEU A 287 -4.33 -11.89 -7.61
CA LEU A 287 -4.31 -11.09 -6.40
C LEU A 287 -3.05 -10.22 -6.25
N CYS A 288 -1.87 -10.69 -6.70
CA CYS A 288 -0.64 -9.89 -6.67
C CYS A 288 -0.80 -8.61 -7.49
N VAL A 289 -1.35 -8.74 -8.71
CA VAL A 289 -1.67 -7.60 -9.57
C VAL A 289 -2.66 -6.67 -8.88
N LYS A 290 -3.74 -7.20 -8.29
CA LYS A 290 -4.75 -6.39 -7.60
C LYS A 290 -4.16 -5.62 -6.41
N HIS A 291 -3.26 -6.22 -5.64
CA HIS A 291 -2.56 -5.54 -4.55
C HIS A 291 -1.68 -4.40 -5.05
N LEU A 292 -0.89 -4.63 -6.11
CA LEU A 292 -0.04 -3.57 -6.67
C LEU A 292 -0.87 -2.41 -7.26
N LEU A 293 -1.98 -2.71 -7.95
CA LEU A 293 -2.92 -1.71 -8.45
C LEU A 293 -3.69 -0.99 -7.33
N HIS A 294 -3.77 -1.58 -6.13
CA HIS A 294 -4.32 -0.92 -4.95
C HIS A 294 -3.32 0.07 -4.32
N LEU A 295 -2.03 -0.26 -4.37
CA LEU A 295 -0.96 0.59 -3.83
C LEU A 295 -0.74 1.86 -4.65
N TYR A 296 -0.96 1.82 -5.96
CA TYR A 296 -0.83 2.99 -6.81
C TYR A 296 -1.78 3.01 -8.03
N ASP A 297 -2.37 4.17 -8.34
CA ASP A 297 -3.25 4.39 -9.50
C ASP A 297 -2.47 4.53 -10.82
N PHE A 298 -1.87 3.42 -11.28
CA PHE A 298 -1.13 3.37 -12.55
C PHE A 298 -2.00 3.76 -13.75
N GLU A 299 -3.28 3.36 -13.75
CA GLU A 299 -4.22 3.77 -14.81
C GLU A 299 -4.44 5.28 -14.85
N GLY A 300 -4.58 5.91 -13.68
CA GLY A 300 -4.69 7.35 -13.52
C GLY A 300 -3.46 8.08 -14.04
N TRP A 301 -2.26 7.60 -13.71
CA TRP A 301 -1.00 8.14 -14.23
C TRP A 301 -0.94 8.08 -15.76
N VAL A 302 -1.24 6.93 -16.38
CA VAL A 302 -1.23 6.81 -17.84
C VAL A 302 -2.25 7.74 -18.50
N LYS A 303 -3.44 7.89 -17.92
CA LYS A 303 -4.47 8.82 -18.42
C LYS A 303 -3.97 10.27 -18.38
N MET A 304 -3.35 10.69 -17.28
CA MET A 304 -2.75 12.02 -17.15
C MET A 304 -1.65 12.21 -18.19
N LYS A 305 -0.74 11.26 -18.36
CA LYS A 305 0.32 11.34 -19.38
C LYS A 305 -0.25 11.48 -20.78
N LEU A 306 -1.27 10.70 -21.14
CA LEU A 306 -1.89 10.79 -22.46
C LEU A 306 -2.49 12.19 -22.76
N GLN A 307 -2.89 12.95 -21.73
CA GLN A 307 -3.33 14.34 -21.89
C GLN A 307 -2.17 15.29 -22.21
N ASP A 308 -0.97 15.04 -21.69
CA ASP A 308 0.26 15.76 -22.07
C ASP A 308 0.60 15.56 -23.57
N PHE A 309 0.02 14.54 -24.22
CA PHE A 309 0.18 14.18 -25.64
C PHE A 309 -1.08 14.44 -26.50
N ALA A 310 -2.13 15.02 -25.93
CA ALA A 310 -3.27 15.53 -26.68
C ALA A 310 -2.89 16.85 -27.37
#